data_AF-A0A3P9LKZ4-F1
#
_entry.id   AF-A0A3P9LKZ4-F1
#
_cell.length_a   1.000
_cell.length_b   1.000
_cell.length_c   1.000
_cell.angle_alpha   90.00
_cell.angle_beta   90.00
_cell.angle_gamma   90.00
#
_symmetry.space_group_name_H-M   'P 1'
#
loop_
_entity.id
_entity.type
_entity.pdbx_description
1 polymer ?
#
loop_
_entity_poly.entity_id
_entity_poly.type
_entity_poly.pdbx_seq_one_letter_code
_entity_poly.pdbx_strand_id
1 'polypeptide(L)'
;MFGCLVAGRLVQTDALQVAADKFVFNLPDYENVNHVVVFMLGTVPFPAGMGGAVYFSFPDPLSGGPVWQLLGFITNDKPSAIFKISGLKAGEGGAHPFGMMAAAPSSVAQLGVSVETLDQLAQQTPVSSAAVSTVDSFMQFTVCSVHAKFEVLS
;
A
#
# COMPACT_ATOMS: atom_id res chain seq x y z
N MET A 1 -5.36 2.83 -16.45
CA MET A 1 -4.40 3.84 -15.98
C MET A 1 -3.35 3.23 -15.05
N PHE A 2 -3.77 2.39 -14.10
CA PHE A 2 -2.88 1.75 -13.12
C PHE A 2 -2.83 0.24 -13.28
N GLY A 3 -1.72 -0.35 -12.88
CA GLY A 3 -1.51 -1.77 -12.67
C GLY A 3 -1.08 -2.04 -11.24
N CYS A 4 -1.50 -3.18 -10.70
CA CYS A 4 -1.12 -3.70 -9.40
C CYS A 4 -0.45 -5.06 -9.59
N LEU A 5 0.67 -5.28 -8.91
CA LEU A 5 1.35 -6.57 -8.89
C LEU A 5 1.59 -6.99 -7.45
N VAL A 6 1.08 -8.16 -7.11
CA VAL A 6 1.38 -8.83 -5.84
C VAL A 6 2.53 -9.79 -6.06
N ALA A 7 3.52 -9.76 -5.16
CA ALA A 7 4.64 -10.69 -5.22
C ALA A 7 4.14 -12.15 -5.27
N GLY A 8 4.54 -12.89 -6.30
CA GLY A 8 4.13 -14.29 -6.52
C GLY A 8 2.79 -14.49 -7.22
N ARG A 9 2.13 -13.42 -7.72
CA ARG A 9 0.87 -13.52 -8.47
C ARG A 9 0.95 -12.81 -9.82
N LEU A 10 -0.05 -13.06 -10.65
CA LEU A 10 -0.23 -12.35 -11.92
C LEU A 10 -0.55 -10.87 -11.67
N VAL A 11 -0.11 -10.03 -12.61
CA VAL A 11 -0.43 -8.61 -12.63
C VAL A 11 -1.93 -8.40 -12.80
N GLN A 12 -2.49 -7.49 -12.01
CA GLN A 12 -3.86 -7.03 -12.11
C GLN A 12 -3.88 -5.66 -12.78
N THR A 13 -4.61 -5.55 -13.88
CA THR A 13 -4.81 -4.28 -14.60
C THR A 13 -6.28 -3.85 -14.63
N ASP A 14 -7.17 -4.68 -14.09
CA ASP A 14 -8.61 -4.46 -14.03
C ASP A 14 -9.00 -3.78 -12.71
N ALA A 15 -8.62 -2.50 -12.59
CA ALA A 15 -8.94 -1.70 -11.42
C ALA A 15 -10.44 -1.35 -11.41
N LEU A 16 -11.12 -1.61 -10.30
CA LEU A 16 -12.48 -1.16 -10.10
C LEU A 16 -12.49 0.36 -9.91
N GLN A 17 -13.03 1.09 -10.88
CA GLN A 17 -13.19 2.53 -10.76
C GLN A 17 -14.42 2.84 -9.88
N VAL A 18 -14.17 3.28 -8.66
CA VAL A 18 -15.23 3.62 -7.68
C VAL A 18 -15.65 5.08 -7.76
N ALA A 19 -14.77 5.95 -8.27
CA ALA A 19 -15.07 7.33 -8.62
C ALA A 19 -14.23 7.76 -9.82
N ALA A 20 -14.51 8.94 -10.39
CA ALA A 20 -13.75 9.47 -11.54
C ALA A 20 -12.23 9.51 -11.28
N ASP A 21 -11.85 9.81 -10.04
CA ASP A 21 -10.51 9.97 -9.51
C ASP A 21 -10.06 8.82 -8.58
N LYS A 22 -10.86 7.76 -8.38
CA LYS A 22 -10.57 6.70 -7.41
C LYS A 22 -10.69 5.31 -8.02
N PHE A 23 -9.64 4.54 -7.83
CA PHE A 23 -9.49 3.19 -8.35
C PHE A 23 -9.19 2.23 -7.22
N VAL A 24 -9.74 1.02 -7.27
CA VAL A 24 -9.58 0.00 -6.23
C VAL A 24 -9.22 -1.34 -6.86
N PHE A 25 -8.21 -2.00 -6.31
CA PHE A 25 -7.86 -3.38 -6.64
C PHE A 25 -8.20 -4.29 -5.47
N ASN A 26 -8.82 -5.43 -5.74
CA ASN A 26 -9.13 -6.43 -4.72
C ASN A 26 -8.00 -7.46 -4.65
N LEU A 27 -7.47 -7.66 -3.45
CA LEU A 27 -6.36 -8.54 -3.16
C LEU A 27 -6.87 -9.69 -2.29
N PRO A 28 -7.29 -10.82 -2.90
CA PRO A 28 -7.71 -11.99 -2.15
C PRO A 28 -6.51 -12.61 -1.40
N ASP A 29 -6.76 -13.32 -0.29
CA ASP A 29 -5.72 -14.01 0.49
C ASP A 29 -4.54 -13.08 0.87
N TYR A 30 -4.87 -11.87 1.35
CA TYR A 30 -3.88 -10.83 1.65
C TYR A 30 -2.92 -11.21 2.77
N GLU A 31 -3.28 -12.16 3.63
CA GLU A 31 -2.45 -12.68 4.73
C GLU A 31 -1.13 -13.28 4.23
N ASN A 32 -1.10 -13.79 3.00
CA ASN A 32 0.11 -14.35 2.37
C ASN A 32 0.88 -13.33 1.54
N VAL A 33 0.45 -12.06 1.53
CA VAL A 33 1.06 -11.02 0.69
C VAL A 33 2.01 -10.18 1.53
N ASN A 34 3.28 -10.17 1.11
CA ASN A 34 4.30 -9.37 1.78
C ASN A 34 4.52 -8.00 1.11
N HIS A 35 4.55 -8.00 -0.21
CA HIS A 35 4.86 -6.81 -1.02
C HIS A 35 3.84 -6.64 -2.13
N VAL A 36 3.40 -5.41 -2.30
CA VAL A 36 2.55 -4.97 -3.40
C VAL A 36 3.27 -3.88 -4.19
N VAL A 37 3.15 -3.96 -5.50
CA VAL A 37 3.70 -2.99 -6.44
C VAL A 37 2.53 -2.30 -7.13
N VAL A 38 2.52 -0.97 -7.09
CA VAL A 38 1.58 -0.17 -7.87
C VAL A 38 2.36 0.61 -8.89
N PHE A 39 1.87 0.63 -10.12
CA PHE A 39 2.51 1.34 -11.21
C PHE A 39 1.50 1.88 -12.22
N MET A 40 1.90 2.90 -12.96
CA MET A 40 1.15 3.40 -14.11
C MET A 40 1.42 2.52 -15.33
N LEU A 41 0.38 2.23 -16.12
CA LEU A 41 0.51 1.44 -17.34
C LEU A 41 1.16 2.21 -18.50
N GLY A 42 1.37 3.52 -18.35
CA GLY A 42 1.93 4.39 -19.40
C GLY A 42 0.95 4.72 -20.53
N THR A 43 -0.30 4.26 -20.46
CA THR A 43 -1.34 4.57 -21.47
C THR A 43 -1.95 5.96 -21.28
N VAL A 44 -2.10 6.40 -20.02
CA VAL A 44 -2.65 7.71 -19.66
C VAL A 44 -1.82 8.30 -18.51
N PRO A 45 -1.14 9.43 -18.70
CA PRO A 45 -0.41 10.11 -17.62
C PRO A 45 -1.38 10.81 -16.66
N PHE A 46 -0.89 11.17 -15.47
CA PHE A 46 -1.64 12.04 -14.57
C PHE A 46 -1.80 13.43 -15.19
N PRO A 47 -2.94 14.12 -14.96
CA PRO A 47 -3.09 15.52 -15.31
C PRO A 47 -2.00 16.39 -14.67
N ALA A 48 -1.73 17.56 -15.25
CA ALA A 48 -0.72 18.48 -14.73
C ALA A 48 -1.03 18.89 -13.27
N GLY A 49 -0.02 18.77 -12.40
CA GLY A 49 -0.17 19.08 -10.97
C GLY A 49 -0.89 18.00 -10.16
N MET A 50 -1.13 16.81 -10.72
CA MET A 50 -1.76 15.69 -10.02
C MET A 50 -0.82 14.49 -9.86
N GLY A 51 -1.10 13.68 -8.83
CA GLY A 51 -0.48 12.39 -8.59
C GLY A 51 -1.51 11.41 -8.03
N GLY A 52 -1.07 10.20 -7.69
CA GLY A 52 -1.89 9.17 -7.08
C GLY A 52 -1.43 8.88 -5.66
N ALA A 53 -2.31 9.06 -4.68
CA ALA A 53 -2.14 8.52 -3.34
C ALA A 53 -2.56 7.05 -3.32
N VAL A 54 -1.68 6.19 -2.83
CA VAL A 54 -1.87 4.74 -2.75
C VAL A 54 -2.23 4.38 -1.32
N TYR A 55 -3.41 3.83 -1.12
CA TYR A 55 -3.92 3.40 0.16
C TYR A 55 -4.13 1.89 0.18
N PHE A 56 -3.95 1.27 1.33
CA PHE A 56 -4.23 -0.14 1.55
C PHE A 56 -5.27 -0.31 2.64
N SER A 57 -6.26 -1.12 2.35
CA SER A 57 -7.37 -1.46 3.21
C SER A 57 -7.30 -2.91 3.59
N PHE A 58 -7.37 -3.20 4.88
CA PHE A 58 -7.52 -4.57 5.37
C PHE A 58 -8.65 -4.63 6.39
N PRO A 59 -9.38 -5.75 6.45
CA PRO A 59 -10.45 -5.94 7.42
C PRO A 59 -9.83 -6.10 8.82
N ASP A 60 -10.15 -5.19 9.74
CA ASP A 60 -9.73 -5.33 11.14
C ASP A 60 -10.79 -6.10 11.95
N PRO A 61 -10.43 -7.26 12.54
CA PRO A 61 -11.36 -8.03 13.36
C PRO A 61 -11.81 -7.31 14.64
N LEU A 62 -11.09 -6.29 15.12
CA LEU A 62 -11.44 -5.54 16.33
C LEU A 62 -12.39 -4.37 16.07
N SER A 63 -12.15 -3.61 15.00
CA SER A 63 -12.96 -2.43 14.64
C SER A 63 -14.24 -2.76 13.88
N GLY A 64 -14.37 -4.00 13.38
CA GLY A 64 -15.55 -4.45 12.62
C GLY A 64 -15.71 -3.78 11.24
N GLY A 65 -14.68 -3.08 10.76
CA GLY A 65 -14.70 -2.31 9.52
C GLY A 65 -13.33 -2.29 8.81
N PRO A 66 -13.31 -1.89 7.52
CA PRO A 66 -12.07 -1.79 6.75
C PRO A 66 -11.19 -0.64 7.27
N VAL A 67 -9.94 -0.95 7.60
CA VAL A 67 -8.94 0.05 8.03
C VAL A 67 -8.10 0.44 6.83
N TRP A 68 -8.17 1.71 6.42
CA TRP A 68 -7.37 2.26 5.34
C TRP A 68 -6.11 2.93 5.88
N GLN A 69 -4.99 2.63 5.25
CA GLN A 69 -3.68 3.21 5.56
C GLN A 69 -3.04 3.74 4.29
N LEU A 70 -2.50 4.96 4.36
CA LEU A 70 -1.76 5.56 3.25
C LEU A 70 -0.38 4.91 3.15
N LEU A 71 -0.12 4.16 2.08
CA LEU A 71 1.17 3.53 1.84
C LEU A 71 2.20 4.51 1.25
N GLY A 72 1.74 5.41 0.37
CA GLY A 72 2.60 6.37 -0.31
C GLY A 72 1.97 6.93 -1.58
N PHE A 73 2.82 7.37 -2.50
CA PHE A 73 2.40 8.16 -3.67
C PHE A 73 3.08 7.68 -4.95
N ILE A 74 2.39 7.85 -6.07
CA ILE A 74 2.89 7.69 -7.44
C ILE A 74 2.64 8.98 -8.23
N THR A 75 3.56 9.36 -9.11
CA THR A 75 3.46 10.57 -9.94
C THR A 75 3.97 10.29 -11.35
N ASN A 76 3.88 11.26 -12.27
CA ASN A 76 4.48 11.09 -13.61
C ASN A 76 6.01 10.92 -13.54
N ASP A 77 6.69 11.58 -12.60
CA ASP A 77 8.14 11.42 -12.37
C ASP A 77 8.49 10.10 -11.70
N LYS A 78 7.62 9.61 -10.81
CA LYS A 78 7.74 8.33 -10.13
C LYS A 78 6.50 7.47 -10.41
N PRO A 79 6.43 6.85 -11.61
CA PRO A 79 5.22 6.15 -12.08
C PRO A 79 5.02 4.81 -11.39
N SER A 80 5.95 4.35 -10.53
CA SER A 80 5.84 3.09 -9.80
C SER A 80 6.41 3.17 -8.39
N ALA A 81 5.82 2.38 -7.49
CA ALA A 81 6.25 2.24 -6.11
C ALA A 81 5.97 0.83 -5.58
N ILE A 82 6.83 0.37 -4.67
CA ILE A 82 6.72 -0.92 -4.00
C ILE A 82 6.47 -0.65 -2.52
N PHE A 83 5.47 -1.33 -1.96
CA PHE A 83 5.06 -1.17 -0.58
C PHE A 83 5.05 -2.52 0.13
N LYS A 84 5.56 -2.54 1.36
CA LYS A 84 5.45 -3.70 2.25
C LYS A 84 4.14 -3.60 3.01
N ILE A 85 3.32 -4.63 2.91
CA ILE A 85 2.02 -4.71 3.61
C ILE A 85 2.01 -5.75 4.73
N SER A 86 3.06 -6.58 4.82
CA SER A 86 3.24 -7.52 5.93
C SER A 86 3.66 -6.78 7.20
N GLY A 87 2.87 -6.95 8.27
CA GLY A 87 3.11 -6.34 9.57
C GLY A 87 2.45 -4.96 9.78
N LEU A 88 1.59 -4.50 8.86
CA LEU A 88 0.78 -3.31 9.10
C LEU A 88 -0.15 -3.56 10.29
N LYS A 89 -0.01 -2.75 11.34
CA LYS A 89 -0.83 -2.86 12.55
C LYS A 89 -2.10 -2.03 12.37
N ALA A 90 -3.25 -2.58 12.79
CA ALA A 90 -4.57 -1.94 12.73
C ALA A 90 -4.68 -0.62 13.54
N GLY A 91 -3.65 -0.20 14.27
CA GLY A 91 -3.67 0.98 15.13
C GLY A 91 -3.44 2.33 14.42
N GLU A 92 -2.94 2.33 13.18
CA GLU A 92 -2.70 3.55 12.39
C GLU A 92 -3.80 3.76 11.33
N GLY A 93 -5.07 3.68 11.74
CA GLY A 93 -6.20 4.03 10.87
C GLY A 93 -6.15 5.53 10.52
N GLY A 94 -5.76 5.84 9.28
CA GLY A 94 -5.63 7.21 8.80
C GLY A 94 -6.93 7.74 8.19
N ALA A 95 -7.05 9.06 8.08
CA ALA A 95 -8.08 9.67 7.25
C ALA A 95 -7.91 9.19 5.80
N HIS A 96 -8.97 8.69 5.17
CA HIS A 96 -8.92 8.16 3.80
C HIS A 96 -10.08 8.71 2.96
N PRO A 97 -9.84 8.95 1.64
CA PRO A 97 -10.85 9.54 0.76
C PRO A 97 -11.88 8.53 0.24
N PHE A 98 -11.78 7.24 0.57
CA PHE A 98 -12.62 6.16 0.02
C PHE A 98 -14.01 6.02 0.67
N GLY A 99 -14.36 6.86 1.68
CA GLY A 99 -15.69 6.90 2.29
C GLY A 99 -16.11 5.60 2.98
N MET A 100 -17.41 5.46 3.27
CA MET A 100 -18.02 4.23 3.83
C MET A 100 -18.14 3.18 2.71
N MET A 101 -17.02 2.67 2.21
CA MET A 101 -17.02 1.56 1.26
C MET A 101 -17.63 0.34 1.94
N ALA A 102 -18.46 -0.42 1.22
CA ALA A 102 -18.97 -1.70 1.70
C ALA A 102 -17.80 -2.56 2.17
N ALA A 103 -17.88 -3.08 3.40
CA ALA A 103 -16.84 -3.92 3.97
C ALA A 103 -16.53 -5.05 2.97
N ALA A 104 -15.29 -5.09 2.49
CA ALA A 104 -14.80 -6.26 1.79
C ALA A 104 -14.96 -7.48 2.70
N PRO A 105 -15.23 -8.68 2.16
CA PRO A 105 -15.23 -9.89 2.97
C PRO A 105 -13.91 -9.99 3.73
N SER A 106 -13.94 -10.56 4.94
CA SER A 106 -12.80 -10.58 5.88
C SER A 106 -11.50 -11.23 5.33
N SER A 107 -11.56 -11.88 4.17
CA SER A 107 -10.43 -12.53 3.49
C SER A 107 -9.84 -11.71 2.33
N VAL A 108 -10.38 -10.53 2.03
CA VAL A 108 -9.96 -9.71 0.87
C VAL A 108 -9.52 -8.33 1.35
N ALA A 109 -8.26 -7.99 1.07
CA ALA A 109 -7.77 -6.62 1.23
C ALA A 109 -8.06 -5.82 -0.04
N GLN A 110 -8.03 -4.50 0.08
CA GLN A 110 -8.23 -3.59 -1.06
C GLN A 110 -7.06 -2.62 -1.17
N LEU A 111 -6.63 -2.34 -2.39
CA LEU A 111 -5.61 -1.36 -2.69
C LEU A 111 -6.25 -0.22 -3.48
N GLY A 112 -6.35 0.93 -2.84
CA GLY A 112 -6.94 2.14 -3.41
C GLY A 112 -5.88 3.04 -4.03
N VAL A 113 -6.18 3.64 -5.17
CA VAL A 113 -5.42 4.73 -5.77
C VAL A 113 -6.37 5.92 -5.93
N SER A 114 -6.07 7.02 -5.24
CA SER A 114 -6.83 8.27 -5.28
C SER A 114 -6.01 9.32 -6.04
N VAL A 115 -6.58 9.90 -7.11
CA VAL A 115 -5.93 10.93 -7.91
C VAL A 115 -6.15 12.29 -7.25
N GLU A 116 -5.08 12.91 -6.77
CA GLU A 116 -5.12 14.13 -5.97
C GLU A 116 -4.07 15.13 -6.43
N THR A 117 -4.20 16.39 -6.02
CA THR A 117 -3.21 17.41 -6.35
C THR A 117 -1.89 17.16 -5.60
N LEU A 118 -0.76 17.48 -6.23
CA LEU A 118 0.55 17.29 -5.61
C LEU A 118 0.68 18.04 -4.28
N ASP A 119 0.02 19.19 -4.13
CA ASP A 119 -0.04 19.94 -2.87
C ASP A 119 -0.74 19.16 -1.74
N GLN A 120 -1.83 18.46 -2.06
CA GLN A 120 -2.53 17.60 -1.10
C GLN A 120 -1.68 16.38 -0.73
N LEU A 121 -1.00 15.78 -1.70
CA LEU A 121 -0.10 14.66 -1.45
C LEU A 121 1.06 15.06 -0.54
N ALA A 122 1.62 16.26 -0.72
CA ALA A 122 2.71 16.77 0.10
C ALA A 122 2.32 17.02 1.57
N GLN A 123 1.02 17.22 1.84
CA GLN A 123 0.49 17.39 3.20
C GLN A 123 0.19 16.05 3.89
N GLN A 124 0.13 14.95 3.13
CA GLN A 124 -0.16 13.63 3.66
C GLN A 124 1.13 12.95 4.13
N THR A 125 1.06 12.30 5.29
CA THR A 125 2.18 11.51 5.83
C THR A 125 1.87 10.03 5.65
N PRO A 126 2.56 9.30 4.74
CA PRO A 126 2.38 7.87 4.59
C PRO A 126 2.87 7.13 5.83
N VAL A 127 2.29 5.96 6.11
CA VAL A 127 2.70 5.16 7.26
C VAL A 127 4.15 4.71 7.07
N SER A 128 4.99 4.97 8.08
CA SER A 128 6.45 4.76 7.98
C SER A 128 6.82 3.29 7.73
N SER A 129 5.94 2.36 8.11
CA SER A 129 6.13 0.92 7.91
C SER A 129 5.90 0.44 6.46
N ALA A 130 5.28 1.24 5.59
CA ALA A 130 4.92 0.84 4.23
C ALA A 130 6.05 1.07 3.22
N ALA A 131 6.92 2.04 3.49
CA ALA A 131 8.06 2.35 2.63
C ALA A 131 9.13 1.24 2.75
N VAL A 132 9.43 0.56 1.64
CA VAL A 132 10.52 -0.42 1.59
C VAL A 132 11.85 0.33 1.52
N SER A 133 12.37 0.72 2.68
CA SER A 133 13.74 1.21 2.79
C SER A 133 14.69 0.00 2.80
N THR A 134 15.42 -0.20 1.70
CA THR A 134 16.48 -1.23 1.59
C THR A 134 17.52 -1.12 2.71
N VAL A 135 17.72 0.09 3.24
CA VAL A 135 18.62 0.39 4.36
C VAL A 135 18.13 -0.18 5.69
N ASP A 136 16.83 -0.10 5.98
CA ASP A 136 16.24 -0.60 7.23
C ASP A 136 16.29 -2.12 7.33
N SER A 137 15.96 -2.81 6.22
CA SER A 137 15.94 -4.28 6.19
C SER A 137 17.33 -4.90 6.37
N PHE A 138 18.37 -4.26 5.82
CA PHE A 138 19.75 -4.71 5.98
C PHE A 138 20.29 -4.49 7.39
N MET A 139 19.94 -3.36 8.02
CA MET A 139 20.31 -3.06 9.41
C MET A 139 19.60 -4.01 10.38
N GLN A 140 18.32 -4.31 10.16
CA GLN A 140 17.56 -5.24 11.00
C GLN A 140 18.08 -6.68 10.89
N PHE A 141 18.48 -7.13 9.69
CA PHE A 141 19.10 -8.44 9.51
C PHE A 141 20.46 -8.55 10.23
N THR A 142 21.26 -7.48 10.19
CA THR A 142 22.56 -7.42 10.85
C THR A 142 22.40 -7.48 12.37
N VAL A 143 21.43 -6.74 12.94
CA VAL A 143 21.14 -6.77 14.38
C VAL A 143 20.65 -8.14 14.84
N CYS A 144 19.72 -8.79 14.11
CA CYS A 144 19.26 -10.14 14.45
C CYS A 144 20.38 -11.18 14.38
N SER A 145 21.26 -11.13 13.37
CA SER A 145 22.37 -12.07 13.23
C SER A 145 23.42 -11.94 14.33
N VAL A 146 23.65 -10.73 14.86
CA VAL A 146 24.57 -10.51 15.99
C VAL A 146 23.96 -11.03 17.29
N HIS A 147 22.66 -10.84 17.51
CA HIS A 147 21.96 -11.33 18.70
C HIS A 147 21.90 -12.87 18.72
N ALA A 148 21.56 -13.50 17.60
CA ALA A 148 21.49 -14.96 17.48
C ALA A 148 22.85 -15.65 17.72
N LYS A 149 23.98 -14.98 17.40
CA LYS A 149 25.31 -15.52 17.73
C LYS A 149 25.64 -15.44 19.22
N PHE A 150 25.14 -14.43 19.93
CA PHE A 150 25.43 -14.26 21.35
C PHE A 150 24.69 -15.28 22.22
N GLU A 151 23.46 -15.66 21.83
CA GLU A 151 22.64 -16.63 22.56
C GLU A 151 23.13 -18.09 22.40
N VAL A 152 23.78 -18.42 21.27
CA VAL A 152 24.37 -19.76 21.03
C VAL A 152 25.71 -19.96 21.77
N LEU A 153 26.30 -18.88 22.28
CA LEU A 153 27.60 -18.86 22.97
C LEU A 153 27.48 -18.75 24.51
N SER A 154 26.26 -18.71 25.06
CA SER A 154 25.99 -18.70 26.51
C SER A 154 25.40 -20.03 26.98
#